data_AF-G2FPP5-F1
#
_entry.id   AF-G2FPP5-F1
#
_cell.length_a   1.000
_cell.length_b   1.000
_cell.length_c   1.000
_cell.angle_alpha   90.00
_cell.angle_beta   90.00
_cell.angle_gamma   90.00
#
_symmetry.space_group_name_H-M   'P 1'
#
loop_
_entity.id
_entity.type
_entity.pdbx_description
1 polymer ?
#
loop_
_entity_poly.entity_id
_entity_poly.type
_entity_poly.pdbx_seq_one_letter_code
_entity_poly.pdbx_strand_id
1 'polypeptide(L)'
;MTLTLVLGLIPVSVLAAPPQKLSNEQVKQFEQLGFSDDEIANLSDVEINRLSEKHGKLVSKVMKYYRVANSNNHTMTEITKDQALKEVQEDNKKSNKNSDVGTMGNPNSSGNSWLSMTTSVSDLGNKDFYYKNSFKWLTDPLMHFSDVIGMTHNDSLSTISDSDYLKVMYTKYNVTTPSGNQTDYYYTATKKDVTGYAYKFPLRGTSGDYSYKYPNGYLIYECLATPSNFVGASNVYGHYDHQQIAAALSIGLTKGSQVVTPAIAIDSAPDTDASFQIE
;
A
#
# COMPACT_ATOMS: atom_id res chain seq x y z
N MET A 1 -10.28 61.77 -15.57
CA MET A 1 -9.32 61.03 -16.42
C MET A 1 -8.64 60.04 -15.50
N THR A 2 -9.18 58.83 -15.42
CA THR A 2 -8.87 57.86 -14.36
C THR A 2 -8.35 56.61 -15.03
N LEU A 3 -7.06 56.31 -14.80
CA LEU A 3 -6.36 55.16 -15.35
C LEU A 3 -6.54 53.99 -14.37
N THR A 4 -7.35 53.00 -14.74
CA THR A 4 -7.49 51.76 -13.96
C THR A 4 -6.46 50.75 -14.46
N LEU A 5 -5.48 50.45 -13.61
CA LEU A 5 -4.46 49.43 -13.82
C LEU A 5 -5.07 48.05 -13.54
N VAL A 6 -5.23 47.21 -14.56
CA VAL A 6 -5.62 45.80 -14.41
C VAL A 6 -4.34 44.98 -14.30
N LEU A 7 -4.01 44.54 -13.08
CA LEU A 7 -2.96 43.55 -12.83
C LEU A 7 -3.50 42.16 -13.18
N GLY A 8 -3.04 41.61 -14.30
CA GLY A 8 -3.26 40.22 -14.67
C GLY A 8 -2.44 39.28 -13.79
N LEU A 9 -3.13 38.41 -13.06
CA LEU A 9 -2.53 37.25 -12.39
C LEU A 9 -2.15 36.22 -13.46
N ILE A 10 -0.84 35.99 -13.62
CA ILE A 10 -0.32 34.84 -14.39
C ILE A 10 -0.43 33.61 -13.48
N PRO A 11 -1.01 32.49 -13.93
CA PRO A 11 -0.98 31.26 -13.16
C PRO A 11 0.46 30.76 -13.05
N VAL A 12 0.93 30.59 -11.81
CA VAL A 12 2.19 29.92 -11.51
C VAL A 12 2.04 28.46 -11.94
N SER A 13 2.60 28.10 -13.09
CA SER A 13 2.84 26.71 -13.43
C SER A 13 3.89 26.18 -12.46
N VAL A 14 3.47 25.32 -11.52
CA VAL A 14 4.40 24.52 -10.73
C VAL A 14 5.05 23.54 -11.70
N LEU A 15 6.21 23.91 -12.25
CA LEU A 15 7.12 22.93 -12.82
C LEU A 15 7.53 22.02 -11.68
N ALA A 16 7.16 20.74 -11.76
CA ALA A 16 7.70 19.71 -10.88
C ALA A 16 9.23 19.77 -10.98
N ALA A 17 9.90 19.94 -9.85
CA ALA A 17 11.35 19.83 -9.78
C ALA A 17 11.78 18.46 -10.35
N PRO A 18 12.91 18.37 -11.06
CA PRO A 18 13.44 17.08 -11.48
C PRO A 18 13.65 16.19 -10.24
N PRO A 19 13.37 14.88 -10.31
CA PRO A 19 13.49 14.00 -9.15
C PRO A 19 14.90 14.10 -8.57
N GLN A 20 15.01 14.38 -7.27
CA GLN A 20 16.28 14.42 -6.58
C GLN A 20 16.97 13.06 -6.73
N LYS A 21 18.16 13.05 -7.33
CA LYS A 21 18.94 11.82 -7.47
C LYS A 21 19.49 11.45 -6.08
N LEU A 22 18.90 10.42 -5.47
CA LEU A 22 19.36 9.85 -4.21
C LEU A 22 20.80 9.36 -4.31
N SER A 23 21.59 9.51 -3.24
CA SER A 23 22.90 8.89 -3.13
C SER A 23 22.78 7.37 -2.91
N ASN A 24 23.83 6.62 -3.22
CA ASN A 24 23.85 5.17 -2.98
C ASN A 24 23.66 4.83 -1.49
N GLU A 25 24.17 5.68 -0.61
CA GLU A 25 24.01 5.56 0.83
C GLU A 25 22.55 5.75 1.26
N GLN A 26 21.84 6.74 0.68
CA GLN A 26 20.42 6.94 0.94
C GLN A 26 19.57 5.78 0.44
N VAL A 27 19.86 5.26 -0.76
CA VAL A 27 19.18 4.07 -1.30
C VAL A 27 19.36 2.88 -0.35
N LYS A 28 20.60 2.59 0.05
CA LYS A 28 20.90 1.50 0.99
C LYS A 28 20.23 1.71 2.35
N GLN A 29 20.18 2.94 2.86
CA GLN A 29 19.46 3.28 4.09
C GLN A 29 17.97 2.93 3.96
N PHE A 30 17.31 3.32 2.87
CA PHE A 30 15.88 3.05 2.67
C PHE A 30 15.60 1.56 2.45
N GLU A 31 16.51 0.83 1.80
CA GLU A 31 16.44 -0.64 1.74
C GLU A 31 16.50 -1.27 3.14
N GLN A 32 17.34 -0.74 4.05
CA GLN A 32 17.37 -1.20 5.44
C GLN A 32 16.11 -0.84 6.23
N LEU A 33 15.32 0.14 5.77
CA LEU A 33 13.98 0.44 6.28
C LEU A 33 12.87 -0.39 5.60
N GLY A 34 13.24 -1.35 4.76
CA GLY A 34 12.31 -2.28 4.12
C GLY A 34 11.71 -1.79 2.80
N PHE A 35 12.16 -0.65 2.27
CA PHE A 35 11.72 -0.16 0.96
C PHE A 35 12.32 -1.00 -0.18
N SER A 36 11.56 -1.15 -1.26
CA SER A 36 11.98 -1.74 -2.53
C SER A 36 12.47 -0.66 -3.49
N ASP A 37 13.22 -1.06 -4.51
CA ASP A 37 13.74 -0.18 -5.55
C ASP A 37 12.63 0.67 -6.20
N ASP A 38 11.48 0.03 -6.50
CA ASP A 38 10.31 0.70 -7.06
C ASP A 38 9.76 1.79 -6.11
N GLU A 39 9.69 1.51 -4.81
CA GLU A 39 9.20 2.48 -3.83
C GLU A 39 10.21 3.63 -3.65
N ILE A 40 11.51 3.31 -3.58
CA ILE A 40 12.61 4.29 -3.46
C ILE A 40 12.60 5.25 -4.66
N ALA A 41 12.43 4.72 -5.87
CA ALA A 41 12.36 5.51 -7.10
C ALA A 41 11.16 6.46 -7.16
N ASN A 42 10.15 6.24 -6.32
CA ASN A 42 8.92 7.04 -6.27
C ASN A 42 8.77 7.84 -4.95
N LEU A 43 9.81 7.93 -4.11
CA LEU A 43 9.78 8.78 -2.91
C LEU A 43 9.69 10.27 -3.30
N SER A 44 8.81 11.01 -2.63
CA SER A 44 8.78 12.48 -2.72
C SER A 44 9.83 13.12 -1.81
N ASP A 45 10.19 14.37 -2.05
CA ASP A 45 11.15 15.11 -1.21
C ASP A 45 10.74 15.14 0.27
N VAL A 46 9.44 15.22 0.56
CA VAL A 46 8.90 15.18 1.92
C VAL A 46 9.17 13.82 2.57
N GLU A 47 9.02 12.73 1.82
CA GLU A 47 9.31 11.38 2.31
C GLU A 47 10.80 11.16 2.48
N ILE A 48 11.62 11.63 1.53
CA ILE A 48 13.08 11.58 1.63
C ILE A 48 13.54 12.30 2.90
N ASN A 49 13.00 13.49 3.18
CA ASN A 49 13.33 14.24 4.40
C ASN A 49 12.84 13.53 5.67
N ARG A 50 11.67 12.90 5.65
CA ARG A 50 11.16 12.12 6.79
C ARG A 50 12.01 10.87 7.07
N LEU A 51 12.49 10.21 6.02
CA LEU A 51 13.22 8.95 6.12
C LEU A 51 14.72 9.15 6.34
N SER A 52 15.28 10.29 5.92
CA SER A 52 16.72 10.57 6.02
C SER A 52 17.22 10.59 7.47
N GLU A 53 16.36 10.96 8.41
CA GLU A 53 16.66 10.96 9.85
C GLU A 53 16.62 9.55 10.48
N LYS A 54 16.13 8.54 9.75
CA LYS A 54 15.92 7.18 10.27
C LYS A 54 17.02 6.25 9.81
N HIS A 55 17.82 5.78 10.77
CA HIS A 55 18.86 4.78 10.53
C HIS A 55 18.49 3.51 11.28
N GLY A 56 18.41 2.40 10.56
CA GLY A 56 18.10 1.11 11.15
C GLY A 56 18.65 -0.04 10.34
N LYS A 57 18.39 -1.24 10.83
CA LYS A 57 18.76 -2.50 10.19
C LYS A 57 17.50 -3.31 9.94
N LEU A 58 17.33 -3.81 8.72
CA LEU A 58 16.23 -4.71 8.41
C LEU A 58 16.42 -6.03 9.17
N VAL A 59 15.49 -6.37 10.06
CA VAL A 59 15.56 -7.59 10.89
C VAL A 59 14.57 -8.66 10.48
N SER A 60 13.48 -8.30 9.79
CA SER A 60 12.53 -9.27 9.23
C SER A 60 11.82 -8.72 7.99
N LYS A 61 11.52 -9.60 7.03
CA LYS A 61 10.78 -9.27 5.81
C LYS A 61 10.08 -10.51 5.27
N VAL A 62 8.76 -10.43 5.09
CA VAL A 62 7.93 -11.50 4.56
C VAL A 62 7.09 -10.96 3.41
N MET A 63 7.14 -11.66 2.27
CA MET A 63 6.39 -11.33 1.07
C MET A 63 5.49 -12.50 0.67
N LYS A 64 4.22 -12.20 0.41
CA LYS A 64 3.22 -13.16 -0.03
C LYS A 64 2.48 -12.67 -1.27
N TYR A 65 1.89 -13.61 -1.99
CA TYR A 65 1.14 -13.37 -3.23
C TYR A 65 -0.24 -13.97 -3.08
N TYR A 66 -1.24 -13.26 -3.59
CA TYR A 66 -2.63 -13.60 -3.42
C TYR A 66 -3.37 -13.54 -4.74
N ARG A 67 -4.30 -14.47 -4.92
CA ARG A 67 -5.33 -14.42 -5.94
C ARG A 67 -6.64 -13.95 -5.31
N VAL A 68 -7.22 -12.94 -5.92
CA VAL A 68 -8.52 -12.37 -5.59
C VAL A 68 -9.50 -12.82 -6.66
N ALA A 69 -10.42 -13.71 -6.31
CA ALA A 69 -11.41 -14.26 -7.22
C ALA A 69 -12.75 -13.56 -7.02
N ASN A 70 -13.48 -13.28 -8.10
CA ASN A 70 -14.88 -12.89 -8.01
C ASN A 70 -15.71 -14.12 -7.56
N SER A 71 -15.70 -14.38 -6.26
CA SER A 71 -16.32 -15.57 -5.65
C SER A 71 -16.97 -15.19 -4.32
N ASN A 72 -18.00 -15.93 -3.93
CA ASN A 72 -18.71 -15.71 -2.67
C ASN A 72 -17.90 -16.14 -1.41
N ASN A 73 -16.61 -16.48 -1.57
CA ASN A 73 -15.82 -17.07 -0.48
C ASN A 73 -15.13 -16.02 0.42
N HIS A 74 -15.23 -14.72 0.12
CA HIS A 74 -14.83 -13.61 1.01
C HIS A 74 -13.40 -13.69 1.57
N THR A 75 -12.51 -14.41 0.88
CA THR A 75 -11.11 -14.64 1.28
C THR A 75 -10.23 -14.72 0.05
N MET A 76 -9.07 -14.04 0.09
CA MET A 76 -8.07 -14.18 -0.96
C MET A 76 -7.30 -15.50 -0.78
N THR A 77 -6.93 -16.13 -1.90
CA THR A 77 -6.14 -17.36 -1.87
C THR A 77 -4.65 -17.04 -1.94
N GLU A 78 -3.88 -17.44 -0.93
CA GLU A 78 -2.41 -17.36 -0.99
C GLU A 78 -1.88 -18.33 -2.06
N ILE A 79 -0.99 -17.84 -2.92
CA ILE A 79 -0.35 -18.61 -4.00
C ILE A 79 1.16 -18.34 -4.02
N THR A 80 1.93 -19.17 -4.71
CA THR A 80 3.37 -18.94 -4.86
C THR A 80 3.65 -17.76 -5.80
N LYS A 81 4.83 -17.14 -5.65
CA LYS A 81 5.31 -16.09 -6.55
C LYS A 81 5.27 -16.54 -8.02
N ASP A 82 5.83 -17.71 -8.32
CA ASP A 82 5.94 -18.20 -9.70
C ASP A 82 4.55 -18.45 -10.31
N GLN A 83 3.61 -18.97 -9.51
CA GLN A 83 2.24 -19.13 -9.93
C GLN A 83 1.58 -17.78 -10.19
N ALA A 84 1.72 -16.79 -9.29
CA ALA A 84 1.17 -15.46 -9.47
C ALA A 84 1.69 -14.81 -10.76
N LEU A 85 3.01 -14.82 -10.96
CA LEU A 85 3.63 -14.23 -12.15
C LEU A 85 3.20 -14.93 -13.45
N LYS A 86 3.07 -16.26 -13.43
CA LYS A 86 2.56 -17.02 -14.57
C LYS A 86 1.10 -16.66 -14.89
N GLU A 87 0.23 -16.67 -13.88
CA GLU A 87 -1.19 -16.36 -14.06
C GLU A 87 -1.40 -14.92 -14.55
N VAL A 88 -0.66 -13.95 -14.01
CA VAL A 88 -0.66 -12.54 -14.47
C VAL A 88 -0.23 -12.43 -15.93
N GLN A 89 0.81 -13.16 -16.35
CA GLN A 89 1.25 -13.17 -17.75
C GLN A 89 0.19 -13.78 -18.69
N GLU A 90 -0.49 -14.84 -18.26
CA GLU A 90 -1.56 -15.47 -19.03
C GLU A 90 -2.79 -14.58 -19.16
N ASP A 91 -3.16 -13.88 -18.08
CA ASP A 91 -4.26 -12.92 -18.07
C ASP A 91 -4.01 -11.75 -19.03
N ASN A 92 -2.82 -11.15 -18.96
CA ASN A 92 -2.39 -10.08 -19.87
C ASN A 92 -2.43 -10.52 -21.35
N LYS A 93 -2.06 -11.78 -21.65
CA LYS A 93 -2.16 -12.34 -23.02
C LYS A 93 -3.59 -12.51 -23.49
N LYS A 94 -4.54 -12.87 -22.61
CA LYS A 94 -5.96 -13.02 -22.95
C LYS A 94 -6.59 -11.66 -23.25
N SER A 95 -6.30 -10.67 -22.42
CA SER A 95 -6.77 -9.28 -22.61
C SER A 95 -6.30 -8.70 -23.94
N ASN A 96 -5.05 -8.96 -24.35
CA ASN A 96 -4.51 -8.50 -25.64
C ASN A 96 -5.06 -9.24 -26.88
N LYS A 97 -5.66 -10.43 -26.72
CA LYS A 97 -6.26 -11.17 -27.84
C LYS A 97 -7.72 -10.76 -28.09
N ASN A 98 -8.41 -10.28 -27.06
CA ASN A 98 -9.80 -9.85 -27.16
C ASN A 98 -9.96 -8.39 -27.61
N SER A 99 -8.87 -7.63 -27.78
CA SER A 99 -8.88 -6.24 -28.27
C SER A 99 -9.07 -6.09 -29.79
N ASP A 100 -9.18 -7.19 -30.55
CA ASP A 100 -9.38 -7.17 -32.01
C ASP A 100 -10.86 -7.15 -32.46
N VAL A 101 -11.82 -7.14 -31.52
CA VAL A 101 -13.25 -7.01 -31.84
C VAL A 101 -13.88 -5.98 -30.91
N GLY A 102 -14.30 -4.85 -31.50
CA GLY A 102 -14.92 -3.72 -30.82
C GLY A 102 -16.27 -4.05 -30.17
N THR A 103 -16.24 -4.72 -29.01
CA THR A 103 -17.40 -4.85 -28.13
C THR A 103 -17.16 -4.11 -26.83
N MET A 104 -17.89 -3.01 -26.65
CA MET A 104 -18.05 -2.32 -25.39
C MET A 104 -18.46 -3.30 -24.29
N GLY A 105 -17.71 -3.28 -23.18
CA GLY A 105 -18.11 -3.67 -21.83
C GLY A 105 -19.06 -4.88 -21.72
N ASN A 106 -18.50 -6.09 -21.73
CA ASN A 106 -19.13 -7.20 -21.04
C ASN A 106 -18.45 -7.36 -19.66
N PRO A 107 -19.13 -7.08 -18.53
CA PRO A 107 -18.57 -7.26 -17.19
C PRO A 107 -18.37 -8.73 -16.79
N ASN A 108 -18.71 -9.69 -17.67
CA ASN A 108 -18.47 -11.12 -17.47
C ASN A 108 -17.03 -11.56 -17.84
N SER A 109 -15.99 -10.92 -17.29
CA SER A 109 -14.80 -11.70 -16.99
C SER A 109 -15.06 -12.37 -15.63
N SER A 110 -15.09 -13.70 -15.61
CA SER A 110 -14.94 -14.51 -14.40
C SER A 110 -13.50 -14.34 -13.86
N GLY A 111 -13.09 -13.09 -13.69
CA GLY A 111 -11.71 -12.65 -13.58
C GLY A 111 -11.15 -12.99 -12.22
N ASN A 112 -9.89 -13.34 -12.21
CA ASN A 112 -9.07 -13.24 -11.03
C ASN A 112 -8.29 -11.92 -11.14
N SER A 113 -7.91 -11.37 -10.00
CA SER A 113 -6.90 -10.32 -9.92
C SER A 113 -5.84 -10.77 -8.92
N TRP A 114 -4.65 -10.19 -8.99
CA TRP A 114 -3.52 -10.65 -8.18
C TRP A 114 -2.90 -9.49 -7.41
N LEU A 115 -2.53 -9.77 -6.17
CA LEU A 115 -1.97 -8.83 -5.22
C LEU A 115 -0.69 -9.45 -4.62
N SER A 116 0.33 -8.65 -4.39
CA SER A 116 1.42 -9.02 -3.48
C SER A 116 1.40 -8.11 -2.25
N MET A 117 1.70 -8.69 -1.08
CA MET A 117 1.87 -7.96 0.18
C MET A 117 3.25 -8.24 0.75
N THR A 118 3.88 -7.24 1.36
CA THR A 118 5.19 -7.35 2.02
C THR A 118 5.18 -6.63 3.34
N THR A 119 5.36 -7.37 4.43
CA THR A 119 5.58 -6.80 5.76
C THR A 119 7.05 -6.90 6.13
N SER A 120 7.59 -5.80 6.64
CA SER A 120 8.98 -5.71 7.09
C SER A 120 9.10 -4.97 8.41
N VAL A 121 10.14 -5.36 9.15
CA VAL A 121 10.52 -4.80 10.43
C VAL A 121 11.98 -4.38 10.38
N SER A 122 12.25 -3.13 10.75
CA SER A 122 13.60 -2.60 10.91
C SER A 122 13.83 -2.17 12.35
N ASP A 123 14.97 -2.57 12.91
CA ASP A 123 15.43 -2.13 14.23
C ASP A 123 16.15 -0.78 14.09
N LEU A 124 15.61 0.25 14.73
CA LEU A 124 16.17 1.61 14.76
C LEU A 124 17.18 1.81 15.92
N GLY A 125 17.40 0.78 16.73
CA GLY A 125 18.18 0.83 17.96
C GLY A 125 17.35 1.27 19.16
N ASN A 126 17.89 1.07 20.37
CA ASN A 126 17.22 1.42 21.63
C ASN A 126 15.82 0.80 21.80
N LYS A 127 15.58 -0.36 21.18
CA LYS A 127 14.29 -1.06 21.15
C LYS A 127 13.16 -0.25 20.49
N ASP A 128 13.53 0.64 19.58
CA ASP A 128 12.64 1.32 18.65
C ASP A 128 12.64 0.59 17.31
N PHE A 129 11.46 0.44 16.71
CA PHE A 129 11.25 -0.34 15.52
C PHE A 129 10.42 0.41 14.50
N TYR A 130 10.79 0.25 13.24
CA TYR A 130 10.08 0.79 12.10
C TYR A 130 9.36 -0.34 11.35
N TYR A 131 8.05 -0.27 11.29
CA TYR A 131 7.20 -1.24 10.62
C TYR A 131 6.69 -0.71 9.31
N LYS A 132 6.64 -1.60 8.31
CA LYS A 132 6.15 -1.28 6.97
C LYS A 132 5.36 -2.47 6.43
N ASN A 133 4.14 -2.24 5.99
CA ASN A 133 3.36 -3.18 5.21
C ASN A 133 3.04 -2.55 3.86
N SER A 134 3.47 -3.22 2.79
CA SER A 134 3.39 -2.73 1.42
C SER A 134 2.48 -3.65 0.62
N PHE A 135 1.70 -3.09 -0.28
CA PHE A 135 0.85 -3.85 -1.19
C PHE A 135 1.09 -3.40 -2.62
N LYS A 136 0.95 -4.33 -3.57
CA LYS A 136 1.05 -4.06 -5.00
C LYS A 136 0.10 -4.97 -5.76
N TRP A 137 -0.90 -4.36 -6.37
CA TRP A 137 -1.75 -5.05 -7.33
C TRP A 137 -0.95 -5.34 -8.59
N LEU A 138 -0.83 -6.63 -8.92
CA LEU A 138 -0.11 -7.14 -10.09
C LEU A 138 -0.98 -7.08 -11.35
N THR A 139 -2.30 -7.01 -11.16
CA THR A 139 -3.30 -6.70 -12.19
C THR A 139 -4.27 -5.64 -11.67
N ASP A 140 -5.09 -5.07 -12.54
CA ASP A 140 -6.16 -4.18 -12.10
C ASP A 140 -7.14 -4.96 -11.17
N PRO A 141 -7.55 -4.39 -10.02
CA PRO A 141 -8.60 -4.99 -9.19
C PRO A 141 -9.90 -5.13 -9.98
N LEU A 142 -10.71 -6.14 -9.63
CA LEU A 142 -12.00 -6.37 -10.28
C LEU A 142 -13.04 -5.33 -9.87
N MET A 143 -12.98 -4.87 -8.62
CA MET A 143 -13.87 -3.87 -8.04
C MET A 143 -13.03 -2.70 -7.53
N HIS A 144 -13.48 -1.46 -7.74
CA HIS A 144 -12.78 -0.26 -7.28
C HIS A 144 -13.58 0.48 -6.19
N PHE A 145 -13.81 -0.19 -5.06
CA PHE A 145 -14.46 0.41 -3.88
C PHE A 145 -13.41 0.97 -2.90
N SER A 146 -13.39 0.55 -1.63
CA SER A 146 -12.36 0.94 -0.66
C SER A 146 -11.62 -0.27 -0.16
N ASP A 147 -10.30 -0.16 -0.04
CA ASP A 147 -9.50 -1.20 0.59
C ASP A 147 -9.10 -0.77 2.00
N VAL A 148 -8.73 -1.76 2.82
CA VAL A 148 -8.15 -1.53 4.13
C VAL A 148 -6.78 -2.18 4.18
N ILE A 149 -5.77 -1.39 4.56
CA ILE A 149 -4.44 -1.90 4.90
C ILE A 149 -4.19 -1.65 6.38
N GLY A 150 -3.63 -2.64 7.07
CA GLY A 150 -3.27 -2.51 8.46
C GLY A 150 -2.00 -3.26 8.81
N MET A 151 -1.50 -2.97 10.00
CA MET A 151 -0.58 -3.86 10.70
C MET A 151 -0.93 -3.90 12.16
N THR A 152 -0.87 -5.09 12.75
CA THR A 152 -0.91 -5.27 14.20
C THR A 152 0.35 -5.98 14.70
N HIS A 153 0.56 -5.94 16.01
CA HIS A 153 1.68 -6.62 16.66
C HIS A 153 1.23 -7.26 17.97
N ASN A 154 2.12 -8.03 18.58
CA ASN A 154 1.89 -8.65 19.88
C ASN A 154 2.08 -7.64 21.04
N ASP A 155 1.95 -8.11 22.27
CA ASP A 155 2.05 -7.30 23.50
C ASP A 155 3.45 -6.83 23.86
N SER A 156 4.48 -7.35 23.20
CA SER A 156 5.85 -6.95 23.52
C SER A 156 6.23 -5.59 22.94
N LEU A 157 5.25 -4.87 22.40
CA LEU A 157 5.39 -3.65 21.62
C LEU A 157 4.21 -2.70 21.88
N SER A 158 4.45 -1.41 21.71
CA SER A 158 3.43 -0.37 21.70
C SER A 158 3.69 0.61 20.58
N THR A 159 2.63 0.99 19.87
CA THR A 159 2.69 2.02 18.82
C THR A 159 3.19 3.36 19.37
N ILE A 160 4.03 4.06 18.60
CA ILE A 160 4.33 5.48 18.84
C ILE A 160 3.20 6.33 18.21
N SER A 161 2.63 7.25 18.98
CA SER A 161 1.59 8.17 18.49
C SER A 161 2.11 9.00 17.33
N ASP A 162 1.26 9.22 16.33
CA ASP A 162 1.51 10.12 15.19
C ASP A 162 2.72 9.74 14.33
N SER A 163 3.18 8.50 14.45
CA SER A 163 4.18 7.89 13.57
C SER A 163 3.54 7.26 12.32
N ASP A 164 2.21 7.16 12.25
CA ASP A 164 1.47 6.53 11.16
C ASP A 164 1.51 7.33 9.85
N TYR A 165 1.61 6.61 8.74
CA TYR A 165 1.54 7.18 7.40
C TYR A 165 1.18 6.10 6.38
N LEU A 166 0.26 6.42 5.47
CA LEU A 166 -0.03 5.62 4.29
C LEU A 166 0.18 6.45 3.02
N LYS A 167 0.84 5.83 2.05
CA LYS A 167 0.91 6.29 0.67
C LYS A 167 0.28 5.26 -0.26
N VAL A 168 -0.52 5.74 -1.21
CA VAL A 168 -1.09 4.93 -2.29
C VAL A 168 -0.81 5.58 -3.63
N MET A 169 -0.31 4.81 -4.59
CA MET A 169 0.05 5.22 -5.93
C MET A 169 -0.76 4.45 -6.97
N TYR A 170 -1.09 5.13 -8.06
CA TYR A 170 -1.80 4.59 -9.20
C TYR A 170 -1.10 5.01 -10.48
N THR A 171 -1.05 4.12 -11.47
CA THR A 171 -0.69 4.52 -12.83
C THR A 171 -1.93 5.12 -13.49
N LYS A 172 -1.86 6.39 -13.87
CA LYS A 172 -2.95 7.12 -14.54
C LYS A 172 -2.83 6.95 -16.05
N TYR A 173 -3.88 6.45 -16.68
CA TYR A 173 -3.98 6.30 -18.13
C TYR A 173 -4.97 7.32 -18.71
N ASN A 174 -4.63 7.92 -19.85
CA ASN A 174 -5.57 8.62 -20.73
C ASN A 174 -5.96 7.65 -21.86
N VAL A 175 -7.21 7.21 -21.87
CA VAL A 175 -7.68 6.09 -22.70
C VAL A 175 -6.81 4.84 -22.45
N THR A 176 -5.84 4.54 -23.32
CA THR A 176 -4.92 3.40 -23.20
C THR A 176 -3.46 3.80 -22.96
N THR A 177 -3.16 5.10 -22.92
CA THR A 177 -1.78 5.59 -22.83
C THR A 177 -1.45 6.04 -21.42
N PRO A 178 -0.37 5.53 -20.79
CA PRO A 178 0.11 6.04 -19.51
C PRO A 178 0.34 7.55 -19.61
N SER A 179 -0.24 8.29 -18.67
CA SER A 179 -0.19 9.77 -18.60
C SER A 179 0.53 10.28 -17.35
N GLY A 180 0.97 9.37 -16.48
CA GLY A 180 1.74 9.66 -15.28
C GLY A 180 1.32 8.79 -14.10
N ASN A 181 1.92 9.05 -12.94
CA ASN A 181 1.50 8.46 -11.66
C ASN A 181 0.65 9.47 -10.90
N GLN A 182 -0.31 8.97 -10.14
CA GLN A 182 -1.05 9.75 -9.16
C GLN A 182 -0.84 9.16 -7.78
N THR A 183 -0.62 10.00 -6.78
CA THR A 183 -0.33 9.60 -5.41
C THR A 183 -1.34 10.23 -4.46
N ASP A 184 -1.89 9.42 -3.56
CA ASP A 184 -2.70 9.84 -2.43
C ASP A 184 -1.92 9.59 -1.13
N TYR A 185 -1.96 10.58 -0.25
CA TYR A 185 -1.27 10.57 1.04
C TYR A 185 -2.28 10.61 2.19
N TYR A 186 -2.08 9.77 3.19
CA TYR A 186 -2.93 9.70 4.38
C TYR A 186 -2.07 9.79 5.63
N TYR A 187 -2.28 10.85 6.41
CA TYR A 187 -1.48 11.16 7.61
C TYR A 187 -2.18 10.79 8.92
N THR A 188 -3.38 10.18 8.85
CA THR A 188 -4.12 9.76 10.03
C THR A 188 -4.85 8.46 9.74
N ALA A 189 -4.50 7.42 10.49
CA ALA A 189 -5.13 6.12 10.41
C ALA A 189 -6.64 6.20 10.67
N THR A 190 -7.41 5.41 9.93
CA THR A 190 -8.86 5.28 10.13
C THR A 190 -9.17 4.62 11.47
N LYS A 191 -8.32 3.68 11.90
CA LYS A 191 -8.38 3.06 13.22
C LYS A 191 -7.00 3.09 13.85
N LYS A 192 -6.93 3.70 15.04
CA LYS A 192 -5.78 3.68 15.93
C LYS A 192 -6.06 2.80 17.14
N ASP A 193 -5.09 1.97 17.51
CA ASP A 193 -5.13 1.14 18.70
C ASP A 193 -3.71 0.92 19.22
N VAL A 194 -3.55 0.51 20.48
CA VAL A 194 -2.24 0.21 21.07
C VAL A 194 -1.59 -1.01 20.40
N THR A 195 -2.41 -1.86 19.78
CA THR A 195 -1.96 -3.09 19.10
C THR A 195 -1.66 -2.88 17.62
N GLY A 196 -1.85 -1.67 17.07
CA GLY A 196 -1.57 -1.38 15.67
C GLY A 196 -2.45 -0.30 15.04
N TYR A 197 -2.22 -0.06 13.75
CA TYR A 197 -2.89 0.96 12.95
C TYR A 197 -3.45 0.38 11.64
N ALA A 198 -4.56 0.97 11.19
CA ALA A 198 -5.19 0.61 9.92
C ALA A 198 -5.79 1.82 9.20
N TYR A 199 -5.74 1.79 7.88
CA TYR A 199 -6.24 2.82 6.98
C TYR A 199 -7.25 2.23 6.01
N LYS A 200 -8.37 2.92 5.85
CA LYS A 200 -9.29 2.74 4.73
C LYS A 200 -8.96 3.76 3.64
N PHE A 201 -8.85 3.32 2.40
CA PHE A 201 -8.59 4.20 1.26
C PHE A 201 -9.42 3.78 0.04
N PRO A 202 -9.96 4.72 -0.75
CA PRO A 202 -10.65 4.39 -1.99
C PRO A 202 -9.68 3.84 -3.04
N LEU A 203 -10.09 2.81 -3.76
CA LEU A 203 -9.49 2.44 -5.04
C LEU A 203 -10.07 3.31 -6.14
N ARG A 204 -9.20 3.95 -6.92
CA ARG A 204 -9.62 4.74 -8.08
C ARG A 204 -9.89 3.79 -9.25
N GLY A 205 -11.11 3.82 -9.78
CA GLY A 205 -11.48 3.11 -11.01
C GLY A 205 -11.36 4.01 -12.25
N THR A 206 -12.34 3.97 -13.15
CA THR A 206 -12.41 4.85 -14.33
C THR A 206 -13.22 6.11 -14.03
N SER A 207 -12.73 7.28 -14.45
CA SER A 207 -13.41 8.57 -14.31
C SER A 207 -13.17 9.44 -15.54
N GLY A 208 -14.22 9.65 -16.35
CA GLY A 208 -14.11 10.38 -17.63
C GLY A 208 -13.14 9.65 -18.57
N ASP A 209 -12.21 10.40 -19.16
CA ASP A 209 -11.19 9.87 -20.10
C ASP A 209 -10.01 9.18 -19.38
N TYR A 210 -10.01 9.17 -18.04
CA TYR A 210 -8.92 8.62 -17.25
C TYR A 210 -9.29 7.30 -16.60
N SER A 211 -8.35 6.35 -16.63
CA SER A 211 -8.39 5.14 -15.79
C SER A 211 -7.17 5.09 -14.88
N TYR A 212 -7.38 4.53 -13.68
CA TYR A 212 -6.35 4.39 -12.66
C TYR A 212 -6.13 2.91 -12.41
N LYS A 213 -4.89 2.45 -12.61
CA LYS A 213 -4.57 1.01 -12.60
C LYS A 213 -3.38 0.70 -11.70
N TYR A 214 -3.29 -0.57 -11.34
CA TYR A 214 -2.19 -1.17 -10.57
C TYR A 214 -1.90 -0.41 -9.25
N PRO A 215 -2.92 -0.28 -8.38
CA PRO A 215 -2.72 0.36 -7.10
C PRO A 215 -1.60 -0.31 -6.32
N ASN A 216 -0.70 0.49 -5.77
CA ASN A 216 0.37 0.02 -4.91
C ASN A 216 0.68 1.07 -3.86
N GLY A 217 1.22 0.66 -2.72
CA GLY A 217 1.41 1.58 -1.62
C GLY A 217 1.98 0.91 -0.39
N TYR A 218 2.19 1.69 0.65
CA TYR A 218 2.68 1.19 1.92
C TYR A 218 2.14 1.99 3.10
N LEU A 219 1.83 1.26 4.16
CA LEU A 219 1.59 1.74 5.50
C LEU A 219 2.90 1.62 6.29
N ILE A 220 3.28 2.67 7.01
CA ILE A 220 4.40 2.67 7.96
C ILE A 220 3.95 3.20 9.32
N TYR A 221 4.61 2.75 10.38
CA TYR A 221 4.60 3.40 11.69
C TYR A 221 5.76 2.88 12.57
N GLU A 222 5.97 3.52 13.71
CA GLU A 222 7.01 3.17 14.68
C GLU A 222 6.44 2.54 15.95
N CYS A 223 7.24 1.69 16.59
CA CYS A 223 6.90 0.97 17.82
C CYS A 223 8.06 0.91 18.78
N LEU A 224 7.74 0.89 20.07
CA LEU A 224 8.70 0.68 21.15
C LEU A 224 8.44 -0.67 21.83
N ALA A 225 9.51 -1.37 22.20
CA ALA A 225 9.37 -2.54 23.06
C ALA A 225 8.67 -2.19 24.38
N THR A 226 7.73 -3.03 24.77
CA THR A 226 6.91 -2.87 25.97
C THR A 226 6.88 -4.18 26.78
N PRO A 227 7.31 -4.18 28.06
CA PRO A 227 7.99 -3.08 28.75
C PRO A 227 9.33 -2.71 28.08
N SER A 228 9.89 -1.54 28.40
CA SER A 228 11.12 -1.03 27.77
C SER A 228 12.35 -1.92 27.99
N ASN A 229 12.30 -2.88 28.89
CA ASN A 229 13.35 -3.88 29.12
C ASN A 229 13.02 -5.26 28.50
N PHE A 230 11.97 -5.36 27.68
CA PHE A 230 11.61 -6.62 27.01
C PHE A 230 12.75 -7.11 26.11
N VAL A 231 13.05 -8.41 26.20
CA VAL A 231 14.01 -9.13 25.36
C VAL A 231 13.34 -10.46 25.00
N GLY A 232 13.35 -10.81 23.71
CA GLY A 232 12.77 -12.05 23.22
C GLY A 232 12.07 -11.93 21.87
N ALA A 233 11.31 -12.97 21.52
CA ALA A 233 10.63 -13.05 20.24
C ALA A 233 9.45 -12.06 20.14
N SER A 234 9.27 -11.48 18.96
CA SER A 234 8.11 -10.66 18.62
C SER A 234 7.69 -10.85 17.15
N ASN A 235 6.50 -10.34 16.84
CA ASN A 235 5.82 -10.54 15.56
C ASN A 235 5.06 -9.28 15.14
N VAL A 236 5.09 -9.00 13.84
CA VAL A 236 4.23 -8.01 13.18
C VAL A 236 3.42 -8.70 12.10
N TYR A 237 2.12 -8.42 12.08
CA TYR A 237 1.15 -9.01 11.17
C TYR A 237 0.66 -7.92 10.22
N GLY A 238 0.98 -8.05 8.94
CA GLY A 238 0.43 -7.21 7.88
C GLY A 238 -0.91 -7.73 7.39
N HIS A 239 -1.89 -6.84 7.33
CA HIS A 239 -3.28 -7.12 6.95
C HIS A 239 -3.65 -6.37 5.67
N TYR A 240 -4.48 -7.00 4.84
CA TYR A 240 -5.09 -6.37 3.67
C TYR A 240 -6.49 -6.91 3.44
N ASP A 241 -7.43 -6.01 3.20
CA ASP A 241 -8.82 -6.31 2.92
C ASP A 241 -9.26 -5.54 1.67
N HIS A 242 -9.87 -6.24 0.73
CA HIS A 242 -10.37 -5.67 -0.51
C HIS A 242 -11.90 -5.65 -0.51
N GLN A 243 -12.51 -4.49 -0.73
CA GLN A 243 -13.97 -4.41 -0.77
C GLN A 243 -14.52 -4.83 -2.13
N GLN A 244 -15.30 -5.90 -2.12
CA GLN A 244 -16.01 -6.45 -3.28
C GLN A 244 -17.43 -5.91 -3.45
N ILE A 245 -18.05 -5.43 -2.37
CA ILE A 245 -19.42 -4.89 -2.38
C ILE A 245 -19.47 -3.54 -1.70
N ALA A 246 -20.14 -2.57 -2.34
CA ALA A 246 -20.34 -1.24 -1.77
C ALA A 246 -21.09 -1.31 -0.43
N ALA A 247 -20.39 -0.99 0.65
CA ALA A 247 -20.89 -1.01 2.02
C ALA A 247 -20.08 -0.03 2.89
N ALA A 248 -20.69 0.46 3.98
CA ALA A 248 -19.95 1.19 4.99
C ALA A 248 -19.06 0.22 5.79
N LEU A 249 -17.75 0.45 5.74
CA LEU A 249 -16.78 -0.39 6.44
C LEU A 249 -16.48 0.11 7.85
N SER A 250 -16.39 -0.82 8.80
CA SER A 250 -15.84 -0.61 10.15
C SER A 250 -14.65 -1.54 10.39
N ILE A 251 -13.63 -1.04 11.10
CA ILE A 251 -12.34 -1.71 11.31
C ILE A 251 -12.14 -1.96 12.81
N GLY A 252 -11.90 -3.20 13.18
CA GLY A 252 -11.43 -3.63 14.50
C GLY A 252 -9.98 -4.11 14.42
N LEU A 253 -9.18 -3.77 15.43
CA LEU A 253 -7.82 -4.25 15.59
C LEU A 253 -7.68 -4.95 16.94
N THR A 254 -7.03 -6.10 16.94
CA THR A 254 -6.59 -6.82 18.13
C THR A 254 -5.18 -7.34 17.90
N LYS A 255 -4.59 -7.98 18.91
CA LYS A 255 -3.22 -8.49 18.83
C LYS A 255 -3.12 -9.55 17.75
N GLY A 256 -2.34 -9.26 16.72
CA GLY A 256 -2.14 -10.13 15.56
C GLY A 256 -3.37 -10.34 14.68
N SER A 257 -4.38 -9.46 14.72
CA SER A 257 -5.57 -9.61 13.88
C SER A 257 -6.26 -8.28 13.57
N GLN A 258 -6.71 -8.17 12.32
CA GLN A 258 -7.63 -7.14 11.83
C GLN A 258 -8.97 -7.78 11.45
N VAL A 259 -10.06 -7.07 11.76
CA VAL A 259 -11.42 -7.45 11.34
C VAL A 259 -12.07 -6.28 10.63
N VAL A 260 -12.54 -6.49 9.39
CA VAL A 260 -13.32 -5.51 8.65
C VAL A 260 -14.75 -6.00 8.50
N THR A 261 -15.72 -5.13 8.78
CA THR A 261 -17.16 -5.43 8.72
C THR A 261 -17.88 -4.49 7.75
N PRO A 262 -18.94 -4.97 7.06
CA PRO A 262 -19.47 -6.34 7.10
C PRO A 262 -18.60 -7.32 6.29
N ALA A 263 -18.36 -8.51 6.84
CA ALA A 263 -17.47 -9.51 6.21
C ALA A 263 -17.91 -9.93 4.80
N ILE A 264 -19.22 -9.93 4.54
CA ILE A 264 -19.78 -10.22 3.21
C ILE A 264 -19.35 -9.23 2.12
N ALA A 265 -18.82 -8.06 2.50
CA ALA A 265 -18.39 -7.04 1.55
C ALA A 265 -16.90 -7.10 1.22
N ILE A 266 -16.14 -7.99 1.87
CA ILE A 266 -14.69 -7.97 1.90
C ILE A 266 -14.11 -9.31 1.47
N ASP A 267 -13.02 -9.28 0.72
CA ASP A 267 -12.07 -10.37 0.63
C ASP A 267 -10.85 -10.03 1.49
N SER A 268 -10.57 -10.84 2.51
CA SER A 268 -9.40 -10.68 3.38
C SER A 268 -8.21 -11.50 2.87
N ALA A 269 -7.02 -10.90 2.85
CA ALA A 269 -5.77 -11.62 2.60
C ALA A 269 -5.32 -12.35 3.87
N PRO A 270 -4.86 -13.62 3.79
CA PRO A 270 -4.08 -14.21 4.87
C PRO A 270 -2.88 -13.34 5.24
N ASP A 271 -2.63 -13.14 6.52
CA ASP A 271 -1.62 -12.19 6.99
C ASP A 271 -0.20 -12.53 6.51
N THR A 272 0.61 -11.48 6.32
CA THR A 272 2.07 -11.60 6.31
C THR A 272 2.58 -11.45 7.74
N ASP A 273 3.15 -12.52 8.31
CA ASP A 273 3.69 -12.55 9.67
C ASP A 273 5.22 -12.45 9.66
N ALA A 274 5.75 -11.31 10.10
CA ALA A 274 7.18 -11.05 10.21
C ALA A 274 7.65 -11.23 11.66
N SER A 275 8.24 -12.39 11.96
CA SER A 275 8.88 -12.71 13.24
C SER A 275 10.27 -12.07 13.35
N PHE A 276 10.65 -11.62 14.54
CA PHE A 276 12.00 -11.09 14.84
C PHE A 276 12.36 -11.26 16.33
N GLN A 277 13.61 -10.99 16.69
CA GLN A 277 14.09 -10.96 18.08
C GLN A 277 14.34 -9.52 18.50
N ILE A 278 13.93 -9.20 19.73
CA ILE A 278 14.24 -7.96 20.43
C ILE A 278 15.42 -8.25 21.35
N GLU A 279 16.53 -7.54 21.13
CA GLU A 279 17.75 -7.61 21.94
C GLU A 279 17.78 -6.48 22.99
#